data_AF-A0A4Q3FRV0-F1
#
_entry.id   AF-A0A4Q3FRV0-F1
#
_cell.length_a   1.000
_cell.length_b   1.000
_cell.length_c   1.000
_cell.angle_alpha   90.00
_cell.angle_beta   90.00
_cell.angle_gamma   90.00
#
_symmetry.space_group_name_H-M   'P 1'
#
loop_
_entity.id
_entity.type
_entity.pdbx_description
1 polymer ?
#
loop_
_entity_poly.entity_id
_entity_poly.type
_entity_poly.pdbx_seq_one_letter_code
_entity_poly.pdbx_strand_id
1 'polypeptide(L)'
;MSYFQMHADSIQLKNLTTDYTNFFNQAQAPSENLKVCVIIPARDEAQNIQKTLDALRLQTDDYHTPLNPQSYEVLLLVNNCTDNTFEIGKSYQQQYPDFCLHLAKVQLPPQKANIGFVRRILMDEAYQRLCLNTDNEGIIASTDGDTQVDCCWIFH
;
A
#
# COMPACT_ATOMS: atom_id res chain seq x y z
N MET A 1 48.07 -29.64 -1.36
CA MET A 1 46.85 -30.13 -0.67
C MET A 1 46.71 -29.33 0.61
N SER A 2 45.71 -28.48 0.87
CA SER A 2 44.58 -27.96 0.12
C SER A 2 44.30 -26.57 0.72
N TYR A 3 44.80 -25.51 0.08
CA TYR A 3 44.51 -24.11 0.45
C TYR A 3 43.25 -23.60 -0.30
N PHE A 4 42.49 -24.51 -0.91
CA PHE A 4 41.44 -24.20 -1.89
C PHE A 4 40.01 -24.37 -1.36
N GLN A 5 39.84 -24.60 -0.05
CA GLN A 5 38.55 -24.97 0.56
C GLN A 5 37.96 -23.91 1.52
N MET A 6 38.40 -22.64 1.46
CA MET A 6 37.83 -21.54 2.26
C MET A 6 37.30 -20.36 1.44
N HIS A 7 37.25 -20.49 0.10
CA HIS A 7 36.72 -19.46 -0.79
C HIS A 7 35.41 -19.85 -1.51
N ALA A 8 34.92 -21.08 -1.32
CA ALA A 8 33.68 -21.52 -1.96
C ALA A 8 32.40 -21.08 -1.20
N ASP A 9 32.48 -20.92 0.13
CA ASP A 9 31.30 -20.62 0.95
C ASP A 9 30.90 -19.13 0.97
N SER A 10 31.76 -18.23 0.49
CA SER A 10 31.48 -16.79 0.45
C SER A 10 30.81 -16.31 -0.85
N ILE A 11 30.56 -17.21 -1.81
CA ILE A 11 29.96 -16.90 -3.11
C ILE A 11 28.48 -17.34 -3.21
N GLN A 12 27.99 -18.20 -2.31
CA GLN A 12 26.58 -18.67 -2.34
C GLN A 12 25.55 -17.75 -1.63
N LEU A 13 25.97 -16.64 -1.02
CA LEU A 13 25.06 -15.72 -0.31
C LEU A 13 24.60 -14.50 -1.11
N LYS A 14 24.89 -14.42 -2.42
CA LYS A 14 24.74 -13.17 -3.19
C LYS A 14 23.53 -13.01 -4.10
N ASN A 15 22.65 -14.00 -4.27
CA ASN A 15 21.46 -13.83 -5.13
C ASN A 15 20.22 -14.55 -4.58
N LEU A 16 19.88 -14.36 -3.31
CA LEU A 16 18.47 -14.40 -2.92
C LEU A 16 17.91 -13.04 -3.33
N THR A 17 17.41 -12.92 -4.56
CA THR A 17 16.45 -11.86 -4.90
C THR A 17 15.28 -12.03 -3.95
N THR A 18 15.31 -11.31 -2.83
CA THR A 18 14.17 -11.20 -1.94
C THR A 18 13.03 -10.68 -2.80
N ASP A 19 12.00 -11.50 -2.96
CA ASP A 19 10.80 -11.13 -3.67
C ASP A 19 10.03 -10.13 -2.80
N TYR A 20 9.91 -8.88 -3.28
CA TYR A 20 9.13 -7.83 -2.64
C TYR A 20 7.77 -7.67 -3.33
N THR A 21 7.32 -8.71 -4.02
CA THR A 21 5.97 -8.79 -4.58
C THR A 21 5.05 -9.55 -3.62
N ASN A 22 3.74 -9.35 -3.75
CA ASN A 22 2.70 -10.09 -3.03
C ASN A 22 2.49 -9.77 -1.54
N PHE A 23 2.71 -8.52 -1.12
CA PHE A 23 2.34 -8.11 0.26
C PHE A 23 0.83 -8.11 0.50
N PHE A 24 0.03 -8.01 -0.56
CA PHE A 24 -1.43 -7.91 -0.52
C PHE A 24 -2.13 -9.20 -1.00
N ASN A 25 -1.51 -10.36 -0.82
CA ASN A 25 -2.08 -11.64 -1.27
C ASN A 25 -3.44 -12.02 -0.63
N GLN A 26 -3.80 -11.40 0.50
CA GLN A 26 -5.10 -11.55 1.16
C GLN A 26 -6.11 -10.48 0.75
N ALA A 27 -5.70 -9.50 -0.06
CA ALA A 27 -6.61 -8.50 -0.59
C ALA A 27 -7.62 -9.18 -1.53
N GLN A 28 -8.86 -8.70 -1.47
CA GLN A 28 -9.88 -9.08 -2.44
C GLN A 28 -9.45 -8.64 -3.84
N ALA A 29 -9.96 -9.33 -4.86
CA ALA A 29 -9.79 -8.89 -6.24
C ALA A 29 -10.36 -7.46 -6.41
N PRO A 30 -9.72 -6.61 -7.22
CA PRO A 30 -10.22 -5.27 -7.47
C PRO A 30 -11.61 -5.32 -8.10
N SER A 31 -12.42 -4.30 -7.84
CA SER A 31 -13.73 -4.16 -8.50
C SER A 31 -13.54 -3.95 -10.00
N GLU A 32 -14.46 -4.47 -10.82
CA GLU A 32 -14.53 -4.15 -12.26
C GLU A 32 -14.74 -2.65 -12.51
N ASN A 33 -15.28 -1.91 -11.52
CA ASN A 33 -15.48 -0.46 -11.58
C ASN A 33 -14.27 0.35 -11.08
N LEU A 34 -13.18 -0.29 -10.66
CA LEU A 34 -12.03 0.39 -10.07
C LEU A 34 -11.38 1.35 -11.07
N LYS A 35 -11.35 2.63 -10.73
CA LYS A 35 -10.72 3.72 -11.52
C LYS A 35 -9.48 4.28 -10.86
N VAL A 36 -9.46 4.39 -9.53
CA VAL A 36 -8.34 5.00 -8.79
C VAL A 36 -7.82 4.03 -7.73
N CYS A 37 -6.53 3.70 -7.77
CA CYS A 37 -5.86 2.98 -6.70
C CYS A 37 -5.00 3.97 -5.90
N VAL A 38 -5.40 4.25 -4.66
CA VAL A 38 -4.66 5.15 -3.76
C VAL A 38 -3.61 4.35 -3.00
N ILE A 39 -2.38 4.83 -2.99
CA ILE A 39 -1.30 4.21 -2.23
C ILE A 39 -0.86 5.08 -1.05
N ILE A 40 -0.69 4.44 0.10
CA ILE A 40 -0.26 5.08 1.36
C ILE A 40 0.93 4.29 1.92
N PRO A 41 2.16 4.79 1.77
CA PRO A 41 3.28 4.30 2.55
C PRO A 41 3.19 4.90 3.97
N ALA A 42 3.36 4.09 5.00
CA ALA A 42 3.29 4.55 6.39
C ALA A 42 4.38 3.93 7.27
N ARG A 43 4.92 4.76 8.17
CA ARG A 43 5.84 4.33 9.23
C ARG A 43 5.66 5.22 10.45
N ASP A 44 5.29 4.61 11.56
CA ASP A 44 5.12 5.23 12.87
C ASP A 44 4.11 6.41 12.85
N GLU A 45 2.94 6.18 12.24
CA GLU A 45 1.86 7.15 11.98
C GLU A 45 0.62 6.97 12.87
N ALA A 46 0.74 6.33 14.04
CA ALA A 46 -0.42 5.99 14.86
C ALA A 46 -1.31 7.20 15.26
N GLN A 47 -0.74 8.41 15.27
CA GLN A 47 -1.48 9.63 15.61
C GLN A 47 -2.31 10.19 14.44
N ASN A 48 -1.92 9.90 13.20
CA ASN A 48 -2.47 10.52 12.00
C ASN A 48 -3.27 9.55 11.14
N ILE A 49 -2.89 8.26 11.14
CA ILE A 49 -3.39 7.29 10.16
C ILE A 49 -4.92 7.20 10.13
N GLN A 50 -5.59 7.34 11.27
CA GLN A 50 -7.06 7.37 11.30
C GLN A 50 -7.63 8.56 10.52
N LYS A 51 -7.05 9.76 10.68
CA LYS A 51 -7.50 10.96 9.96
C LYS A 51 -7.24 10.85 8.46
N THR A 52 -6.09 10.28 8.08
CA THR A 52 -5.76 9.99 6.68
C THR A 52 -6.77 9.03 6.06
N LEU A 53 -7.12 7.95 6.76
CA LEU A 53 -8.12 6.99 6.29
C LEU A 53 -9.54 7.58 6.28
N ASP A 54 -9.88 8.47 7.21
CA ASP A 54 -11.16 9.20 7.19
C ASP A 54 -11.23 10.13 5.97
N ALA A 55 -10.17 10.89 5.69
CA ALA A 55 -10.10 11.77 4.52
C ALA A 55 -10.33 11.02 3.21
N LEU A 56 -9.83 9.78 3.09
CA LEU A 56 -10.03 8.95 1.91
C LEU A 56 -11.38 8.25 1.88
N ARG A 57 -11.88 7.73 3.00
CA ARG A 57 -13.18 7.03 3.06
C ARG A 57 -14.35 7.98 2.79
N LEU A 58 -14.20 9.25 3.18
CA LEU A 58 -15.25 10.27 3.11
C LEU A 58 -15.20 11.12 1.82
N GLN A 59 -14.54 10.64 0.77
CA GLN A 59 -14.44 11.36 -0.50
C GLN A 59 -15.82 11.57 -1.14
N THR A 60 -16.01 12.73 -1.74
CA THR A 60 -17.25 13.16 -2.39
C THR A 60 -17.00 13.70 -3.79
N ASP A 61 -18.06 13.82 -4.58
CA ASP A 61 -18.06 14.66 -5.78
C ASP A 61 -18.22 16.16 -5.42
N ASP A 62 -18.28 17.01 -6.46
CA ASP A 62 -18.49 18.45 -6.35
C ASP A 62 -19.82 18.85 -5.68
N TYR A 63 -20.77 17.93 -5.59
CA TYR A 63 -22.08 18.13 -4.98
C TYR A 63 -22.15 17.56 -3.56
N HIS A 64 -21.01 17.19 -2.98
CA HIS A 64 -20.89 16.52 -1.68
C HIS A 64 -21.60 15.17 -1.59
N THR A 65 -21.81 14.50 -2.73
CA THR A 65 -22.32 13.14 -2.76
C THR A 65 -21.17 12.17 -2.52
N PRO A 66 -21.28 11.19 -1.60
CA PRO A 66 -20.24 10.18 -1.40
C PRO A 66 -19.91 9.45 -2.70
N LEU A 67 -18.62 9.28 -2.99
CA LEU A 67 -18.18 8.51 -4.14
C LEU A 67 -18.57 7.03 -3.98
N ASN A 68 -18.74 6.34 -5.12
CA ASN A 68 -18.93 4.89 -5.12
C ASN A 68 -17.69 4.22 -4.49
N PRO A 69 -17.82 3.47 -3.38
CA PRO A 69 -16.69 2.80 -2.75
C PRO A 69 -16.00 1.77 -3.65
N GLN A 70 -16.67 1.30 -4.71
CA GLN A 70 -16.10 0.39 -5.69
C GLN A 70 -15.30 1.09 -6.81
N SER A 71 -15.38 2.43 -6.93
CA SER A 71 -14.64 3.16 -7.96
C SER A 71 -13.20 3.46 -7.56
N TYR A 72 -12.84 3.25 -6.30
CA TYR A 72 -11.47 3.42 -5.81
C TYR A 72 -11.14 2.43 -4.70
N GLU A 73 -9.86 2.18 -4.50
CA GLU A 73 -9.36 1.37 -3.39
C GLU A 73 -8.14 2.02 -2.76
N VAL A 74 -7.77 1.58 -1.56
CA VAL A 74 -6.64 2.12 -0.80
C VAL A 74 -5.71 1.00 -0.39
N LEU A 75 -4.44 1.10 -0.79
CA LEU A 75 -3.35 0.21 -0.37
C LEU A 75 -2.51 0.90 0.69
N LEU A 76 -2.57 0.41 1.92
CA LEU A 76 -1.75 0.86 3.04
C LEU A 76 -0.63 -0.14 3.31
N LEU A 77 0.62 0.26 3.05
CA LEU A 77 1.81 -0.54 3.38
C LEU A 77 2.54 0.08 4.56
N VAL A 78 2.48 -0.60 5.70
CA VAL A 78 3.15 -0.20 6.93
C VAL A 78 4.55 -0.84 6.98
N ASN A 79 5.61 -0.03 6.96
CA ASN A 79 6.98 -0.53 6.91
C ASN A 79 7.75 -0.25 8.21
N ASN A 80 8.41 -1.29 8.75
CA ASN A 80 9.35 -1.18 9.88
C ASN A 80 8.79 -0.39 11.08
N CYS A 81 7.47 -0.49 11.30
CA CYS A 81 6.74 0.25 12.32
C CYS A 81 6.95 -0.34 13.70
N THR A 82 7.11 0.53 14.69
CA THR A 82 7.30 0.21 16.10
C THR A 82 6.10 0.61 16.97
N ASP A 83 5.23 1.45 16.45
CA ASP A 83 3.97 1.84 17.08
C ASP A 83 2.77 1.00 16.59
N ASN A 84 1.57 1.44 16.94
CA ASN A 84 0.30 0.76 16.66
C ASN A 84 -0.32 1.13 15.29
N THR A 85 0.42 1.73 14.35
CA THR A 85 -0.13 2.17 13.06
C THR A 85 -0.88 1.05 12.33
N PHE A 86 -0.30 -0.15 12.30
CA PHE A 86 -0.90 -1.30 11.59
C PHE A 86 -2.18 -1.79 12.29
N GLU A 87 -2.15 -1.83 13.61
CA GLU A 87 -3.26 -2.28 14.46
C GLU A 87 -4.45 -1.32 14.38
N ILE A 88 -4.19 -0.01 14.31
CA ILE A 88 -5.21 1.01 14.05
C ILE A 88 -5.80 0.81 12.66
N GLY A 89 -4.98 0.66 11.62
CA GLY A 89 -5.46 0.41 10.27
C GLY A 89 -6.29 -0.87 10.14
N LYS A 90 -5.89 -1.95 10.80
CA LYS A 90 -6.65 -3.22 10.84
C LYS A 90 -8.00 -3.04 11.54
N SER A 91 -8.03 -2.33 12.66
CA SER A 91 -9.26 -2.03 13.38
C SER A 91 -10.20 -1.16 12.53
N TYR A 92 -9.63 -0.20 11.80
CA TYR A 92 -10.37 0.67 10.88
C TYR A 92 -11.00 -0.13 9.71
N GLN A 93 -10.25 -1.06 9.11
CA GLN A 93 -10.75 -1.96 8.07
C GLN A 93 -11.94 -2.80 8.56
N GLN A 94 -11.90 -3.28 9.81
CA GLN A 94 -13.00 -4.03 10.43
C GLN A 94 -14.20 -3.14 10.74
N GLN A 95 -13.97 -1.89 11.13
CA GLN A 95 -15.02 -0.93 11.45
C GLN A 95 -15.78 -0.46 10.20
N TYR A 96 -15.10 -0.36 9.05
CA TYR A 96 -15.66 0.13 7.78
C TYR A 96 -15.47 -0.91 6.65
N PRO A 97 -16.20 -2.04 6.67
CA PRO A 97 -16.00 -3.13 5.72
C PRO A 97 -16.32 -2.78 4.27
N ASP A 98 -17.15 -1.76 4.03
CA ASP A 98 -17.51 -1.29 2.69
C ASP A 98 -16.44 -0.37 2.08
N PHE A 99 -15.46 0.08 2.88
CA PHE A 99 -14.32 0.85 2.40
C PHE A 99 -13.25 -0.13 1.91
N CYS A 100 -12.96 -0.13 0.60
CA CYS A 100 -11.97 -0.97 -0.06
C CYS A 100 -10.52 -0.64 0.37
N LEU A 101 -10.22 -0.89 1.64
CA LEU A 101 -8.92 -0.71 2.26
C LEU A 101 -8.22 -2.06 2.32
N HIS A 102 -7.01 -2.13 1.79
CA HIS A 102 -6.12 -3.28 1.88
C HIS A 102 -4.89 -2.89 2.68
N LEU A 103 -4.52 -3.73 3.66
CA LEU A 103 -3.39 -3.47 4.53
C LEU A 103 -2.35 -4.56 4.40
N ALA A 104 -1.09 -4.14 4.42
CA ALA A 104 0.04 -5.03 4.58
C ALA A 104 1.07 -4.42 5.54
N LYS A 105 1.80 -5.30 6.23
CA LYS A 105 2.93 -4.94 7.08
C LYS A 105 4.18 -5.60 6.54
N VAL A 106 5.27 -4.85 6.46
CA VAL A 106 6.55 -5.36 5.97
C VAL A 106 7.69 -4.96 6.89
N GLN A 107 8.63 -5.90 7.08
CA GLN A 107 9.92 -5.64 7.70
C GLN A 107 11.00 -5.67 6.62
N LEU A 108 11.53 -4.51 6.25
CA LEU A 108 12.56 -4.36 5.24
C LEU A 108 13.95 -4.25 5.88
N PRO A 109 15.00 -4.74 5.21
CA PRO A 109 16.38 -4.44 5.59
C PRO A 109 16.61 -2.92 5.65
N PRO A 110 17.47 -2.41 6.57
CA PRO A 110 17.66 -0.96 6.75
C PRO A 110 17.97 -0.19 5.46
N GLN A 111 18.70 -0.80 4.53
CA GLN A 111 19.08 -0.17 3.25
C GLN A 111 17.88 0.04 2.31
N LYS A 112 16.79 -0.72 2.49
CA LYS A 112 15.57 -0.68 1.69
C LYS A 112 14.35 -0.15 2.45
N ALA A 113 14.46 0.05 3.76
CA ALA A 113 13.39 0.56 4.62
C ALA A 113 13.13 2.07 4.47
N ASN A 114 13.46 2.64 3.30
CA ASN A 114 13.21 4.04 2.97
C ASN A 114 11.86 4.19 2.25
N ILE A 115 11.27 5.38 2.37
CA ILE A 115 9.92 5.65 1.85
C ILE A 115 9.83 5.50 0.33
N GLY A 116 10.90 5.78 -0.41
CA GLY A 116 10.92 5.67 -1.88
C GLY A 116 10.78 4.21 -2.35
N PHE A 117 11.45 3.28 -1.66
CA PHE A 117 11.33 1.86 -1.97
C PHE A 117 9.95 1.30 -1.62
N VAL A 118 9.37 1.72 -0.49
CA VAL A 118 8.01 1.35 -0.08
C VAL A 118 6.97 1.88 -1.06
N ARG A 119 7.12 3.13 -1.51
CA ARG A 119 6.25 3.73 -2.54
C ARG A 119 6.34 2.96 -3.86
N ARG A 120 7.54 2.53 -4.27
CA ARG A 120 7.72 1.69 -5.47
C ARG A 120 6.95 0.36 -5.35
N ILE A 121 7.08 -0.35 -4.22
CA ILE A 121 6.33 -1.59 -3.97
C ILE A 121 4.82 -1.35 -4.11
N LEU A 122 4.32 -0.28 -3.51
CA LEU A 122 2.90 0.08 -3.60
C LEU A 122 2.46 0.43 -5.03
N MET A 123 3.28 1.17 -5.79
CA MET A 123 3.01 1.49 -7.19
C MET A 123 2.96 0.22 -8.06
N ASP A 124 3.89 -0.71 -7.84
CA ASP A 124 3.91 -1.99 -8.56
C ASP A 124 2.62 -2.79 -8.28
N GLU A 125 2.20 -2.88 -7.01
CA GLU A 125 0.94 -3.54 -6.63
C GLU A 125 -0.28 -2.85 -7.23
N ALA A 126 -0.38 -1.52 -7.10
CA ALA A 126 -1.48 -0.73 -7.66
C ALA A 126 -1.60 -0.91 -9.18
N TYR A 127 -0.48 -0.92 -9.88
CA TYR A 127 -0.43 -1.18 -11.31
C TYR A 127 -0.97 -2.59 -11.64
N GLN A 128 -0.50 -3.62 -10.95
CA GLN A 128 -0.99 -5.00 -11.18
C GLN A 128 -2.51 -5.09 -10.96
N ARG A 129 -3.02 -4.46 -9.90
CA ARG A 129 -4.45 -4.47 -9.59
C ARG A 129 -5.28 -3.76 -10.66
N LEU A 130 -4.86 -2.57 -11.10
CA LEU A 130 -5.55 -1.84 -12.18
C LEU A 130 -5.53 -2.62 -13.51
N CYS A 131 -4.44 -3.32 -13.82
CA CYS A 131 -4.33 -4.14 -15.04
C CYS A 131 -5.23 -5.37 -15.08
N LEU A 132 -5.85 -5.77 -13.96
CA LEU A 132 -6.85 -6.85 -13.96
C LEU A 132 -8.16 -6.43 -14.66
N ASN A 133 -8.40 -5.13 -14.81
CA ASN A 133 -9.52 -4.59 -15.57
C ASN A 133 -9.05 -4.24 -16.99
N THR A 134 -9.45 -5.06 -17.97
CA THR A 134 -8.89 -5.05 -19.35
C THR A 134 -9.19 -3.79 -20.17
N ASP A 135 -10.17 -2.99 -19.76
CA ASP A 135 -10.73 -1.89 -20.56
C ASP A 135 -10.72 -0.52 -19.84
N ASN A 136 -9.96 -0.38 -18.75
CA ASN A 136 -9.99 0.86 -17.94
C ASN A 136 -8.65 1.60 -17.89
N GLU A 137 -8.68 2.90 -18.17
CA GLU A 137 -7.57 3.83 -17.89
C GLU A 137 -7.58 4.15 -16.38
N GLY A 138 -6.77 3.41 -15.61
CA GLY A 138 -6.67 3.56 -14.17
C GLY A 138 -5.69 4.65 -13.73
N ILE A 139 -5.99 5.31 -12.60
CA ILE A 139 -5.12 6.29 -11.94
C ILE A 139 -4.48 5.64 -10.71
N ILE A 140 -3.16 5.79 -10.57
CA ILE A 140 -2.48 5.56 -9.29
C ILE A 140 -2.31 6.91 -8.61
N ALA A 141 -3.00 7.11 -7.50
CA ALA A 141 -2.88 8.30 -6.66
C ALA A 141 -2.02 7.97 -5.44
N SER A 142 -1.19 8.90 -4.97
CA SER A 142 -0.30 8.65 -3.83
C SER A 142 -0.39 9.78 -2.83
N THR A 143 -0.49 9.42 -1.56
CA THR A 143 -0.49 10.34 -0.43
C THR A 143 0.30 9.74 0.73
N ASP A 144 0.72 10.56 1.70
CA ASP A 144 1.50 10.10 2.85
C ASP A 144 0.58 9.71 4.03
N GLY A 145 1.06 8.85 4.92
CA GLY A 145 0.28 8.31 6.05
C GLY A 145 -0.14 9.32 7.13
N ASP A 146 0.32 10.56 7.01
CA ASP A 146 0.02 11.71 7.86
C ASP A 146 -0.82 12.80 7.15
N THR A 147 -1.22 12.56 5.90
CA THR A 147 -1.90 13.56 5.06
C THR A 147 -3.42 13.43 5.16
N GLN A 148 -4.11 14.56 5.24
CA GLN A 148 -5.56 14.67 5.03
C GLN A 148 -5.76 15.35 3.67
N VAL A 149 -6.17 14.57 2.68
CA VAL A 149 -6.46 15.07 1.32
C VAL A 149 -7.77 15.86 1.30
N ASP A 150 -7.97 16.68 0.27
CA ASP A 150 -9.23 17.39 0.06
C ASP A 150 -10.40 16.40 -0.12
N CYS A 151 -11.61 16.79 0.30
CA CYS A 151 -12.81 15.96 0.21
C CYS A 151 -13.20 15.52 -1.22
N CYS A 152 -12.79 16.25 -2.26
CA CYS A 152 -13.04 15.87 -3.66
C CYS A 152 -11.78 15.37 -4.40
N TRP A 153 -10.70 15.05 -3.69
CA TRP A 153 -9.41 14.71 -4.27
C TRP A 153 -9.44 13.53 -5.25
N ILE A 154 -10.23 12.48 -4.99
CA ILE A 154 -10.36 11.32 -5.89
C ILE A 154 -11.27 11.61 -7.08
N PHE A 155 -12.18 12.58 -6.95
CA PHE A 155 -13.14 12.92 -8.00
C PHE A 155 -12.49 13.71 -9.14
N HIS A 156 -11.47 14.52 -8.85
CA HIS A 156 -10.74 15.37 -9.79
C HIS A 156 -9.54 14.68 -10.43
#